data_AF-A0A9P6R5M0-F1
#
_entry.id   AF-A0A9P6R5M0-F1
#
_cell.length_a   1.000
_cell.length_b   1.000
_cell.length_c   1.000
_cell.angle_alpha   90.00
_cell.angle_beta   90.00
_cell.angle_gamma   90.00
#
_symmetry.space_group_name_H-M   'P 1'
#
loop_
_entity.id
_entity.type
_entity.pdbx_description
1 polymer ?
#
loop_
_entity_poly.entity_id
_entity_poly.type
_entity_poly.pdbx_seq_one_letter_code
_entity_poly.pdbx_strand_id
1 'polypeptide(L)'
;MEDLTRRLNSVALTPSTSPITTGQKPRLVYVDGMNYSNRFFEVGDHWCFKEARQNISKMVKHARNSNVVLKVFLDAYIETDEAILKWRSRREKEVRDRTRNMPQAMNVLIGEMFVMAGIEVAYSVDADNDDTLASHAHHDRAAVMSRDNDFLRYNGASYRIFEDFTYRREYLHLIPRKSTFLRPGTTKRDIHRPKPGVRSTDPGFITLPDFYLRGSPSPLTRDCGNLHITVRSLRQAYYASLGIKTAVREEFPTYRISDDDEGVVWLEEYVLPSDKYHDLLKSPKEAYEHYFGNLVRPEGVSSRDWDNHVYASYSVVFELCALHLGTSLFEMLCTYAKQPSKMIEP
;
A
#
# COMPACT_ATOMS: atom_id res chain seq x y z
N MET A 1 17.45 -4.38 26.03
CA MET A 1 17.17 -4.15 24.59
C MET A 1 17.61 -5.31 23.71
N GLU A 2 18.65 -6.08 24.05
CA GLU A 2 19.05 -7.28 23.27
C GLU A 2 18.05 -8.44 23.29
N ASP A 3 17.20 -8.54 24.32
CA ASP A 3 16.25 -9.67 24.49
C ASP A 3 14.94 -9.50 23.66
N LEU A 4 14.55 -8.26 23.32
CA LEU A 4 13.38 -8.00 22.47
C LEU A 4 13.70 -8.20 20.98
N THR A 5 14.90 -7.81 20.56
CA THR A 5 15.42 -8.03 19.19
C THR A 5 15.60 -9.52 18.90
N ARG A 6 15.96 -10.35 19.90
CA ARG A 6 16.00 -11.81 19.75
C ARG A 6 14.62 -12.46 19.59
N ARG A 7 13.58 -11.94 20.24
CA ARG A 7 12.21 -12.50 20.13
C ARG A 7 11.50 -12.12 18.83
N LEU A 8 11.86 -11.01 18.21
CA LEU A 8 11.37 -10.65 16.86
C LEU A 8 12.15 -11.38 15.75
N ASN A 9 13.45 -11.65 15.97
CA ASN A 9 14.29 -12.40 15.03
C ASN A 9 14.17 -13.93 15.15
N SER A 10 13.53 -14.46 16.21
CA SER A 10 13.29 -15.91 16.35
C SER A 10 12.10 -16.43 15.54
N VAL A 11 11.42 -15.58 14.76
CA VAL A 11 10.54 -16.00 13.66
C VAL A 11 11.28 -15.77 12.34
N ALA A 12 12.53 -16.23 12.26
CA ALA A 12 13.12 -16.59 10.99
C ALA A 12 12.27 -17.73 10.43
N LEU A 13 11.27 -17.39 9.62
CA LEU A 13 10.62 -18.34 8.74
C LEU A 13 11.71 -18.79 7.77
N THR A 14 12.43 -19.84 8.14
CA THR A 14 13.14 -20.66 7.16
C THR A 14 12.15 -20.92 6.03
N PRO A 15 12.47 -20.59 4.76
CA PRO A 15 11.66 -20.99 3.63
C PRO A 15 11.38 -22.47 3.80
N SER A 16 10.13 -22.81 4.12
CA SER A 16 9.75 -24.20 4.35
C SER A 16 9.82 -24.86 2.99
N THR A 17 10.93 -25.53 2.72
CA THR A 17 11.17 -26.40 1.57
C THR A 17 10.40 -27.71 1.72
N SER A 18 9.25 -27.69 2.40
CA SER A 18 8.41 -28.87 2.52
C SER A 18 8.02 -29.30 1.11
N PRO A 19 8.42 -30.52 0.68
CA PRO A 19 8.15 -30.97 -0.67
C PRO A 19 6.65 -31.06 -0.87
N ILE A 20 6.19 -30.50 -1.99
CA ILE A 20 4.83 -30.65 -2.48
C ILE A 20 4.56 -32.15 -2.64
N THR A 21 3.87 -32.73 -1.68
CA THR A 21 3.44 -34.12 -1.71
C THR A 21 2.20 -34.21 -2.58
N THR A 22 2.39 -34.62 -3.84
CA THR A 22 1.46 -35.36 -4.75
C THR A 22 1.81 -35.02 -6.20
N GLY A 23 1.73 -35.99 -7.12
CA GLY A 23 2.04 -35.82 -8.56
C GLY A 23 1.12 -34.87 -9.34
N GLN A 24 0.36 -34.00 -8.67
CA GLN A 24 -0.44 -32.96 -9.29
C GLN A 24 0.38 -31.68 -9.42
N LYS A 25 0.40 -31.09 -10.63
CA LYS A 25 1.04 -29.79 -10.87
C LYS A 25 0.41 -28.73 -9.95
N PRO A 26 1.22 -27.87 -9.30
CA PRO A 26 0.70 -26.82 -8.44
C PRO A 26 -0.24 -25.88 -9.19
N ARG A 27 -1.26 -25.39 -8.50
CA ARG A 27 -2.20 -24.41 -9.06
C ARG A 27 -1.64 -23.01 -8.87
N LEU A 28 -1.37 -22.31 -9.97
CA LEU A 28 -1.01 -20.89 -9.94
C LEU A 28 -2.25 -20.04 -9.69
N VAL A 29 -2.17 -19.13 -8.72
CA VAL A 29 -3.22 -18.17 -8.39
C VAL A 29 -2.60 -16.78 -8.25
N TYR A 30 -3.03 -15.87 -9.11
CA TYR A 30 -2.60 -14.48 -9.13
C TYR A 30 -3.60 -13.64 -8.36
N VAL A 31 -3.11 -12.97 -7.33
CA VAL A 31 -3.91 -12.27 -6.34
C VAL A 31 -3.83 -10.79 -6.61
N ASP A 32 -4.98 -10.15 -6.77
CA ASP A 32 -5.10 -8.70 -6.66
C ASP A 32 -4.95 -8.32 -5.18
N GLY A 33 -3.77 -7.86 -4.79
CA GLY A 33 -3.40 -7.71 -3.38
C GLY A 33 -4.27 -6.69 -2.64
N MET A 34 -4.66 -5.61 -3.32
CA MET A 34 -5.41 -4.52 -2.70
C MET A 34 -6.89 -4.85 -2.49
N ASN A 35 -7.45 -5.72 -3.33
CA ASN A 35 -8.85 -6.14 -3.25
C ASN A 35 -9.18 -6.95 -1.98
N TYR A 36 -8.16 -7.57 -1.38
CA TYR A 36 -8.27 -8.34 -0.13
C TYR A 36 -7.64 -7.65 1.06
N SER A 37 -7.31 -6.36 0.95
CA SER A 37 -6.73 -5.59 2.06
C SER A 37 -7.59 -5.66 3.33
N ASN A 38 -8.92 -5.63 3.20
CA ASN A 38 -9.87 -5.82 4.32
C ASN A 38 -9.95 -7.24 4.91
N ARG A 39 -9.30 -8.25 4.29
CA ARG A 39 -9.12 -9.58 4.87
C ARG A 39 -7.90 -9.65 5.78
N PHE A 40 -6.98 -8.70 5.64
CA PHE A 40 -5.74 -8.67 6.41
C PHE A 40 -5.78 -7.57 7.47
N PHE A 41 -6.26 -6.38 7.10
CA PHE A 41 -6.35 -5.21 7.95
C PHE A 41 -7.78 -5.02 8.49
N GLU A 42 -7.84 -4.62 9.76
CA GLU A 42 -9.07 -4.14 10.36
C GLU A 42 -9.39 -2.73 9.84
N VAL A 43 -10.61 -2.54 9.34
CA VAL A 43 -11.03 -1.28 8.75
C VAL A 43 -11.12 -0.21 9.84
N GLY A 44 -10.40 0.89 9.65
CA GLY A 44 -10.41 2.02 10.59
C GLY A 44 -9.44 1.90 11.77
N ASP A 45 -8.70 0.80 11.90
CA ASP A 45 -7.53 0.70 12.78
C ASP A 45 -6.25 0.65 11.94
N HIS A 46 -5.47 1.72 11.96
CA HIS A 46 -4.25 1.81 11.15
C HIS A 46 -3.06 1.10 11.79
N TRP A 47 -3.15 0.73 13.07
CA TRP A 47 -2.08 0.07 13.81
C TRP A 47 -2.11 -1.45 13.71
N CYS A 48 -3.13 -2.05 13.09
CA CYS A 48 -3.30 -3.50 12.97
C CYS A 48 -2.33 -4.19 12.00
N PHE A 49 -1.22 -3.57 11.62
CA PHE A 49 -0.29 -4.11 10.62
C PHE A 49 0.43 -5.39 11.10
N LYS A 50 0.58 -5.60 12.41
CA LYS A 50 1.14 -6.86 12.95
C LYS A 50 0.17 -8.02 12.78
N GLU A 51 -1.11 -7.77 13.04
CA GLU A 51 -2.22 -8.69 12.83
C GLU A 51 -2.39 -8.98 11.33
N ALA A 52 -2.26 -7.97 10.47
CA ALA A 52 -2.27 -8.13 9.02
C ALA A 52 -1.16 -9.07 8.54
N ARG A 53 0.07 -8.93 9.06
CA ARG A 53 1.17 -9.86 8.76
C ARG A 53 0.83 -11.30 9.18
N GLN A 54 0.19 -11.49 10.33
CA GLN A 54 -0.25 -12.82 10.79
C GLN A 54 -1.32 -13.40 9.87
N ASN A 55 -2.29 -12.59 9.44
CA ASN A 55 -3.35 -12.99 8.52
C ASN A 55 -2.80 -13.38 7.15
N ILE A 56 -1.83 -12.62 6.60
CA ILE A 56 -1.12 -12.98 5.36
C ILE A 56 -0.33 -14.28 5.54
N SER A 57 0.43 -14.41 6.62
CA SER A 57 1.19 -15.63 6.91
C SER A 57 0.29 -16.86 7.01
N LYS A 58 -0.89 -16.71 7.63
CA LYS A 58 -1.93 -17.74 7.70
C LYS A 58 -2.41 -18.12 6.30
N MET A 59 -2.76 -17.14 5.46
CA MET A 59 -3.18 -17.40 4.07
C MET A 59 -2.12 -18.17 3.30
N VAL A 60 -0.85 -17.75 3.37
CA VAL A 60 0.27 -18.37 2.67
C VAL A 60 0.49 -19.82 3.12
N LYS A 61 0.44 -20.08 4.45
CA LYS A 61 0.50 -21.44 5.00
C LYS A 61 -0.60 -22.33 4.41
N HIS A 62 -1.84 -21.84 4.41
CA HIS A 62 -2.99 -22.60 3.90
C HIS A 62 -2.93 -22.81 2.38
N ALA A 63 -2.37 -21.85 1.63
CA ALA A 63 -2.15 -21.97 0.19
C ALA A 63 -1.15 -23.09 -0.13
N ARG A 64 -0.02 -23.11 0.59
CA ARG A 64 1.01 -24.17 0.47
C ARG A 64 0.42 -25.55 0.75
N ASN A 65 -0.36 -25.67 1.83
CA ASN A 65 -1.05 -26.91 2.18
C ASN A 65 -2.05 -27.36 1.08
N SER A 66 -2.63 -26.42 0.34
CA SER A 66 -3.53 -26.68 -0.79
C SER A 66 -2.83 -26.91 -2.14
N ASN A 67 -1.49 -27.01 -2.19
CA ASN A 67 -0.72 -27.05 -3.44
C ASN A 67 -1.06 -25.87 -4.38
N VAL A 68 -1.25 -24.68 -3.78
CA VAL A 68 -1.50 -23.41 -4.48
C VAL A 68 -0.26 -22.54 -4.36
N VAL A 69 0.25 -22.10 -5.51
CA VAL A 69 1.33 -21.12 -5.59
C VAL A 69 0.70 -19.75 -5.84
N LEU A 70 0.89 -18.86 -4.87
CA LEU A 70 0.41 -17.48 -4.96
C LEU A 70 1.47 -16.61 -5.62
N LYS A 71 1.01 -15.64 -6.41
CA LYS A 71 1.77 -14.46 -6.82
C LYS A 71 0.86 -13.26 -6.65
N VAL A 72 1.35 -12.20 -6.02
CA VAL A 72 0.55 -11.02 -5.71
C VAL A 72 0.87 -9.91 -6.69
N PHE A 73 -0.17 -9.27 -7.21
CA PHE A 73 -0.07 -8.13 -8.10
C PHE A 73 -0.58 -6.90 -7.36
N LEU A 74 0.19 -5.81 -7.43
CA LEU A 74 -0.12 -4.53 -6.78
C LEU A 74 0.02 -3.39 -7.79
N ASP A 75 -0.87 -2.41 -7.66
CA ASP A 75 -0.74 -1.15 -8.38
C ASP A 75 0.57 -0.49 -8.03
N ALA A 76 1.39 -0.26 -9.06
CA ALA A 76 2.46 0.71 -8.99
C ALA A 76 1.94 2.05 -9.53
N TYR A 77 1.55 2.11 -10.80
CA TYR A 77 1.34 3.37 -11.50
C TYR A 77 -0.14 3.71 -11.74
N ILE A 78 -0.48 5.01 -11.75
CA ILE A 78 -1.79 5.50 -12.20
C ILE A 78 -1.56 6.19 -13.56
N GLU A 79 -1.95 5.52 -14.64
CA GLU A 79 -1.63 5.97 -16.00
C GLU A 79 -2.72 6.86 -16.62
N THR A 80 -4.00 6.58 -16.35
CA THR A 80 -5.09 7.23 -17.08
C THR A 80 -5.65 8.44 -16.34
N ASP A 81 -6.01 9.48 -17.09
CA ASP A 81 -6.69 10.66 -16.56
C ASP A 81 -7.96 10.28 -15.78
N GLU A 82 -8.70 9.27 -16.27
CA GLU A 82 -9.88 8.74 -15.58
C GLU A 82 -9.52 8.16 -14.20
N ALA A 83 -8.46 7.36 -14.12
CA ALA A 83 -8.01 6.78 -12.86
C ALA A 83 -7.51 7.87 -11.90
N ILE A 84 -6.80 8.89 -12.40
CA ILE A 84 -6.38 10.06 -11.60
C ILE A 84 -7.61 10.81 -11.08
N LEU A 85 -8.60 11.12 -11.91
CA LEU A 85 -9.81 11.85 -11.51
C LEU A 85 -10.60 11.07 -10.45
N LYS A 86 -10.81 9.76 -10.67
CA LYS A 86 -11.48 8.89 -9.71
C LYS A 86 -10.72 8.79 -8.39
N TRP A 87 -9.39 8.70 -8.46
CA TRP A 87 -8.54 8.70 -7.29
C TRP A 87 -8.62 10.04 -6.53
N ARG A 88 -8.52 11.19 -7.23
CA ARG A 88 -8.63 12.52 -6.64
C ARG A 88 -9.97 12.72 -5.95
N SER A 89 -11.08 12.37 -6.61
CA SER A 89 -12.44 12.46 -6.05
C SER A 89 -12.57 11.66 -4.74
N ARG A 90 -11.98 10.46 -4.66
CA ARG A 90 -11.95 9.67 -3.42
C ARG A 90 -11.14 10.36 -2.32
N ARG A 91 -9.98 10.94 -2.65
CA ARG A 91 -9.14 11.66 -1.69
C ARG A 91 -9.80 12.94 -1.20
N GLU A 92 -10.48 13.67 -2.07
CA GLU A 92 -11.27 14.85 -1.69
C GLU A 92 -12.39 14.50 -0.71
N LYS A 93 -13.12 13.42 -0.99
CA LYS A 93 -14.15 12.92 -0.08
C LYS A 93 -13.57 12.57 1.30
N GLU A 94 -12.43 11.89 1.34
CA GLU A 94 -11.73 11.55 2.60
C GLU A 94 -11.36 12.80 3.41
N VAL A 95 -10.80 13.83 2.77
CA VAL A 95 -10.48 15.10 3.45
C VAL A 95 -11.75 15.80 3.94
N ARG A 96 -12.76 15.93 3.08
CA ARG A 96 -14.02 16.62 3.42
C ARG A 96 -14.73 15.97 4.59
N ASP A 97 -14.84 14.65 4.54
CA ASP A 97 -15.61 13.84 5.49
C ASP A 97 -14.80 13.49 6.76
N ARG A 98 -13.53 13.88 6.84
CA ARG A 98 -12.60 13.51 7.93
C ARG A 98 -12.47 12.00 8.10
N THR A 99 -12.42 11.26 6.99
CA THR A 99 -12.38 9.80 7.02
C THR A 99 -11.12 9.27 6.34
N ARG A 100 -10.58 8.19 6.90
CA ARG A 100 -9.53 7.41 6.27
C ARG A 100 -9.59 5.99 6.81
N ASN A 101 -10.13 5.08 6.01
CA ASN A 101 -10.38 3.71 6.43
C ASN A 101 -9.16 2.79 6.28
N MET A 102 -8.12 3.26 5.58
CA MET A 102 -6.93 2.49 5.25
C MET A 102 -5.67 3.23 5.72
N PRO A 103 -4.70 2.54 6.36
CA PRO A 103 -3.42 3.12 6.72
C PRO A 103 -2.68 3.72 5.53
N GLN A 104 -1.87 4.73 5.84
CA GLN A 104 -0.85 5.25 4.91
C GLN A 104 0.12 4.12 4.51
N ALA A 105 0.57 4.15 3.25
CA ALA A 105 1.51 3.19 2.66
C ALA A 105 1.01 1.72 2.61
N MET A 106 -0.31 1.50 2.61
CA MET A 106 -0.92 0.16 2.56
C MET A 106 -0.35 -0.75 1.45
N ASN A 107 -0.17 -0.25 0.23
CA ASN A 107 0.37 -1.05 -0.89
C ASN A 107 1.76 -1.61 -0.55
N VAL A 108 2.65 -0.75 -0.05
CA VAL A 108 4.00 -1.11 0.37
C VAL A 108 3.95 -2.16 1.47
N LEU A 109 3.12 -1.95 2.49
CA LEU A 109 3.00 -2.86 3.63
C LEU A 109 2.49 -4.24 3.22
N ILE A 110 1.44 -4.31 2.40
CA ILE A 110 0.94 -5.59 1.87
C ILE A 110 2.03 -6.30 1.08
N GLY A 111 2.71 -5.57 0.18
CA GLY A 111 3.79 -6.13 -0.63
C GLY A 111 4.93 -6.71 0.22
N GLU A 112 5.45 -5.92 1.16
CA GLU A 112 6.51 -6.36 2.07
C GLU A 112 6.09 -7.57 2.91
N MET A 113 4.85 -7.59 3.44
CA MET A 113 4.35 -8.72 4.23
C MET A 113 4.25 -10.01 3.40
N PHE A 114 3.84 -9.93 2.13
CA PHE A 114 3.83 -11.08 1.23
C PHE A 114 5.26 -11.55 0.87
N VAL A 115 6.17 -10.61 0.59
CA VAL A 115 7.59 -10.93 0.36
C VAL A 115 8.20 -11.64 1.57
N MET A 116 7.98 -11.12 2.78
CA MET A 116 8.41 -11.74 4.04
C MET A 116 7.80 -13.13 4.26
N ALA A 117 6.60 -13.38 3.74
CA ALA A 117 5.97 -14.69 3.77
C ALA A 117 6.50 -15.65 2.68
N GLY A 118 7.43 -15.19 1.83
CA GLY A 118 8.02 -15.96 0.73
C GLY A 118 7.10 -16.07 -0.49
N ILE A 119 6.28 -15.05 -0.75
CA ILE A 119 5.43 -14.92 -1.93
C ILE A 119 6.02 -13.89 -2.89
N GLU A 120 6.03 -14.22 -4.18
CA GLU A 120 6.40 -13.28 -5.23
C GLU A 120 5.38 -12.15 -5.33
N VAL A 121 5.86 -10.91 -5.33
CA VAL A 121 5.06 -9.70 -5.53
C VAL A 121 5.50 -9.01 -6.81
N ALA A 122 4.52 -8.62 -7.63
CA ALA A 122 4.70 -7.95 -8.91
C ALA A 122 3.96 -6.62 -8.90
N TYR A 123 4.69 -5.52 -9.05
CA TYR A 123 4.15 -4.17 -9.17
C TYR A 123 3.96 -3.83 -10.66
N SER A 124 2.76 -3.41 -11.05
CA SER A 124 2.42 -3.10 -12.45
C SER A 124 3.07 -1.80 -12.94
N VAL A 125 3.88 -1.86 -14.00
CA VAL A 125 4.63 -0.69 -14.50
C VAL A 125 4.09 -0.17 -15.82
N ASP A 126 3.86 -1.07 -16.78
CA ASP A 126 3.57 -0.68 -18.17
C ASP A 126 2.07 -0.59 -18.49
N ALA A 127 1.20 -0.98 -17.54
CA ALA A 127 -0.25 -0.96 -17.70
C ALA A 127 -0.93 -0.91 -16.31
N ASP A 128 -2.24 -0.67 -16.31
CA ASP A 128 -3.05 -0.81 -15.10
C ASP A 128 -2.92 -2.23 -14.48
N ASN A 129 -3.10 -2.35 -13.16
CA ASN A 129 -2.87 -3.61 -12.47
C ASN A 129 -3.83 -4.71 -12.94
N ASP A 130 -5.06 -4.37 -13.33
CA ASP A 130 -6.03 -5.34 -13.82
C ASP A 130 -5.61 -5.93 -15.19
N ASP A 131 -5.17 -5.08 -16.12
CA ASP A 131 -4.68 -5.45 -17.45
C ASP A 131 -3.39 -6.28 -17.31
N THR A 132 -2.49 -5.85 -16.41
CA THR A 132 -1.24 -6.56 -16.08
C THR A 132 -1.53 -7.95 -15.52
N LEU A 133 -2.34 -8.04 -14.47
CA LEU A 133 -2.69 -9.30 -13.80
C LEU A 133 -3.42 -10.23 -14.78
N ALA A 134 -4.42 -9.72 -15.51
CA ALA A 134 -5.16 -10.50 -16.49
C ALA A 134 -4.25 -11.08 -17.58
N SER A 135 -3.32 -10.27 -18.11
CA SER A 135 -2.34 -10.72 -19.09
C SER A 135 -1.44 -11.81 -18.53
N HIS A 136 -0.80 -11.57 -17.39
CA HIS A 136 0.06 -12.58 -16.74
C HIS A 136 -0.71 -13.87 -16.47
N ALA A 137 -1.92 -13.80 -15.91
CA ALA A 137 -2.74 -14.96 -15.62
C ALA A 137 -3.12 -15.74 -16.88
N HIS A 138 -3.46 -15.05 -17.98
CA HIS A 138 -3.81 -15.67 -19.25
C HIS A 138 -2.64 -16.46 -19.85
N HIS A 139 -1.45 -15.84 -19.91
CA HIS A 139 -0.24 -16.45 -20.48
C HIS A 139 0.29 -17.61 -19.63
N ASP A 140 0.24 -17.46 -18.30
CA ASP A 140 0.80 -18.44 -17.36
C ASP A 140 -0.23 -19.53 -16.99
N ARG A 141 -1.44 -19.47 -17.56
CA ARG A 141 -2.60 -20.33 -17.25
C ARG A 141 -2.91 -20.36 -15.75
N ALA A 142 -2.70 -19.22 -15.07
CA ALA A 142 -3.03 -19.05 -13.67
C ALA A 142 -4.52 -18.72 -13.50
N ALA A 143 -5.04 -18.94 -12.29
CA ALA A 143 -6.31 -18.35 -11.91
C ALA A 143 -6.12 -16.94 -11.36
N VAL A 144 -7.17 -16.12 -11.40
CA VAL A 144 -7.23 -14.80 -10.80
C VAL A 144 -8.03 -14.87 -9.50
N MET A 145 -7.53 -14.23 -8.45
CA MET A 145 -8.27 -13.98 -7.22
C MET A 145 -8.50 -12.48 -7.10
N SER A 146 -9.72 -12.02 -7.40
CA SER A 146 -10.17 -10.62 -7.28
C SER A 146 -11.71 -10.55 -7.28
N ARG A 147 -12.26 -9.59 -6.53
CA ARG A 147 -13.67 -9.20 -6.56
C ARG A 147 -13.98 -8.20 -7.67
N ASP A 148 -12.98 -7.62 -8.32
CA ASP A 148 -13.22 -6.64 -9.38
C ASP A 148 -13.99 -7.27 -10.54
N ASN A 149 -14.94 -6.53 -11.11
CA ASN A 149 -15.68 -6.94 -12.30
C ASN A 149 -14.85 -6.73 -13.58
N ASP A 150 -13.78 -5.93 -13.54
CA ASP A 150 -12.98 -5.61 -14.71
C ASP A 150 -12.33 -6.86 -15.32
N PHE A 151 -12.04 -7.90 -14.53
CA PHE A 151 -11.60 -9.20 -15.04
C PHE A 151 -12.58 -9.94 -15.97
N LEU A 152 -13.86 -9.52 -16.00
CA LEU A 152 -14.89 -10.06 -16.92
C LEU A 152 -14.91 -9.34 -18.28
N ARG A 153 -14.15 -8.24 -18.45
CA ARG A 153 -14.14 -7.45 -19.68
C ARG A 153 -13.19 -7.97 -20.75
N TYR A 154 -12.31 -8.92 -20.42
CA TYR A 154 -11.27 -9.38 -21.33
C TYR A 154 -11.74 -10.47 -22.31
N ASN A 155 -11.53 -10.23 -23.59
CA ASN A 155 -11.84 -11.18 -24.66
C ASN A 155 -10.86 -12.36 -24.65
N GLY A 156 -11.38 -13.59 -24.76
CA GLY A 156 -10.56 -14.80 -24.86
C GLY A 156 -9.73 -15.12 -23.61
N ALA A 157 -10.07 -14.53 -22.45
CA ALA A 157 -9.41 -14.84 -21.18
C ALA A 157 -9.48 -16.35 -20.88
N SER A 158 -8.36 -16.93 -20.46
CA SER A 158 -8.19 -18.37 -20.21
C SER A 158 -8.23 -18.72 -18.71
N TYR A 159 -8.14 -17.71 -17.86
CA TYR A 159 -8.07 -17.84 -16.42
C TYR A 159 -9.46 -18.03 -15.80
N ARG A 160 -9.49 -18.73 -14.66
CA ARG A 160 -10.68 -18.79 -13.79
C ARG A 160 -10.60 -17.67 -12.76
N ILE A 161 -11.76 -17.10 -12.40
CA ILE A 161 -11.83 -16.03 -11.40
C ILE A 161 -12.39 -16.58 -10.10
N PHE A 162 -11.70 -16.31 -9.00
CA PHE A 162 -12.13 -16.55 -7.62
C PHE A 162 -12.43 -15.20 -6.98
N GLU A 163 -13.65 -15.01 -6.48
CA GLU A 163 -14.08 -13.75 -5.85
C GLU A 163 -13.65 -13.66 -4.39
N ASP A 164 -13.34 -14.79 -3.75
CA ASP A 164 -12.94 -14.81 -2.35
C ASP A 164 -12.19 -16.08 -1.98
N PHE A 165 -11.80 -16.19 -0.71
CA PHE A 165 -11.25 -17.39 -0.12
C PHE A 165 -11.74 -17.59 1.30
N THR A 166 -11.61 -18.82 1.78
CA THR A 166 -11.84 -19.20 3.18
C THR A 166 -10.87 -20.31 3.58
N TYR A 167 -10.84 -20.63 4.87
CA TYR A 167 -10.04 -21.71 5.42
C TYR A 167 -10.95 -22.90 5.72
N ARG A 168 -10.62 -24.07 5.20
CA ARG A 168 -11.27 -25.34 5.57
C ARG A 168 -10.21 -26.23 6.21
N ARG A 169 -10.21 -26.29 7.55
CA ARG A 169 -9.11 -26.88 8.32
C ARG A 169 -7.81 -26.15 7.95
N GLU A 170 -6.74 -26.89 7.64
CA GLU A 170 -5.42 -26.35 7.27
C GLU A 170 -5.30 -25.96 5.79
N TYR A 171 -6.39 -25.96 5.01
CA TYR A 171 -6.37 -25.75 3.56
C TYR A 171 -7.02 -24.43 3.15
N LEU A 172 -6.43 -23.78 2.14
CA LEU A 172 -7.03 -22.65 1.45
C LEU A 172 -8.11 -23.15 0.50
N HIS A 173 -9.33 -22.64 0.68
CA HIS A 173 -10.47 -22.90 -0.19
C HIS A 173 -10.82 -21.63 -0.96
N LEU A 174 -10.59 -21.65 -2.27
CA LEU A 174 -10.93 -20.54 -3.16
C LEU A 174 -12.41 -20.61 -3.53
N ILE A 175 -13.09 -19.47 -3.45
CA ILE A 175 -14.52 -19.34 -3.73
C ILE A 175 -14.68 -18.85 -5.18
N PRO A 176 -15.17 -19.70 -6.10
CA PRO A 176 -15.33 -19.32 -7.50
C PRO A 176 -16.29 -18.15 -7.63
N ARG A 177 -15.98 -17.21 -8.54
CA ARG A 177 -16.92 -16.14 -8.87
C ARG A 177 -18.20 -16.76 -9.46
N LYS A 178 -19.35 -16.40 -8.89
CA LYS A 178 -20.65 -16.90 -9.38
C LYS A 178 -21.22 -16.05 -10.50
N SER A 179 -21.04 -14.73 -10.40
CA SER A 179 -21.55 -13.79 -11.38
C SER A 179 -20.58 -13.65 -12.55
N THR A 180 -21.11 -13.83 -13.76
CA THR A 180 -20.44 -13.49 -15.03
C THR A 180 -20.95 -12.18 -15.62
N PHE A 181 -21.77 -11.44 -14.87
CA PHE A 181 -22.38 -10.20 -15.32
C PHE A 181 -21.33 -9.10 -15.45
N LEU A 182 -21.16 -8.61 -16.68
CA LEU A 182 -20.44 -7.39 -16.96
C LEU A 182 -21.42 -6.22 -16.96
N ARG A 183 -21.07 -5.12 -16.28
CA ARG A 183 -21.96 -3.95 -16.22
C ARG A 183 -22.20 -3.37 -17.62
N PRO A 184 -23.43 -2.93 -17.95
CA PRO A 184 -23.70 -2.24 -19.19
C PRO A 184 -22.81 -1.01 -19.33
N GLY A 185 -22.24 -0.81 -20.52
CA GLY A 185 -21.30 0.28 -20.80
C GLY A 185 -19.83 -0.02 -20.48
N THR A 186 -19.51 -1.17 -19.86
CA THR A 186 -18.10 -1.57 -19.72
C THR A 186 -17.53 -2.01 -21.07
N THR A 187 -16.54 -1.27 -21.56
CA THR A 187 -15.82 -1.59 -22.79
C THR A 187 -15.06 -2.90 -22.65
N LYS A 188 -15.25 -3.82 -23.61
CA LYS A 188 -14.45 -5.04 -23.72
C LYS A 188 -13.01 -4.69 -24.09
N ARG A 189 -12.04 -5.40 -23.52
CA ARG A 189 -10.60 -5.21 -23.80
C ARG A 189 -10.00 -6.51 -24.30
N ASP A 190 -8.95 -6.42 -25.10
CA ASP A 190 -8.15 -7.58 -25.45
C ASP A 190 -7.04 -7.80 -24.41
N ILE A 191 -6.64 -9.06 -24.21
CA ILE A 191 -5.51 -9.38 -23.35
C ILE A 191 -4.22 -8.87 -23.99
N HIS A 192 -3.43 -8.08 -23.25
CA HIS A 192 -2.12 -7.58 -23.70
C HIS A 192 -1.19 -8.71 -24.13
N ARG A 193 -0.54 -8.51 -25.29
CA ARG A 193 0.49 -9.39 -25.86
C ARG A 193 1.60 -8.49 -26.43
N PRO A 194 2.85 -8.54 -25.91
CA PRO A 194 3.35 -9.40 -24.83
C PRO A 194 2.80 -9.06 -23.43
N LYS A 195 3.20 -9.82 -22.40
CA LYS A 195 2.89 -9.51 -20.99
C LYS A 195 3.42 -8.11 -20.64
N PRO A 196 2.62 -7.22 -20.03
CA PRO A 196 3.11 -5.95 -19.49
C PRO A 196 4.23 -6.17 -18.47
N GLY A 197 5.19 -5.25 -18.42
CA GLY A 197 6.30 -5.27 -17.49
C GLY A 197 5.86 -5.10 -16.03
N VAL A 198 6.59 -5.80 -15.15
CA VAL A 198 6.39 -5.76 -13.70
C VAL A 198 7.73 -5.59 -12.98
N ARG A 199 7.68 -5.06 -11.76
CA ARG A 199 8.84 -4.98 -10.84
C ARG A 199 8.60 -5.82 -9.60
N SER A 200 9.68 -6.35 -9.00
CA SER A 200 9.62 -7.13 -7.77
C SER A 200 9.62 -6.29 -6.49
N THR A 201 9.88 -4.99 -6.61
CA THR A 201 9.95 -4.05 -5.49
C THR A 201 8.96 -2.92 -5.72
N ASP A 202 8.38 -2.44 -4.62
CA ASP A 202 7.56 -1.23 -4.69
C ASP A 202 8.45 -0.11 -5.23
N PRO A 203 8.05 0.59 -6.29
CA PRO A 203 8.92 1.60 -6.86
C PRO A 203 8.88 2.92 -6.06
N GLY A 204 8.14 2.98 -4.93
CA GLY A 204 8.06 4.06 -3.94
C GLY A 204 7.39 5.32 -4.47
N PHE A 205 8.03 5.90 -5.48
CA PHE A 205 7.70 7.15 -6.13
C PHE A 205 7.85 6.99 -7.64
N ILE A 206 6.97 6.19 -8.22
CA ILE A 206 7.01 5.78 -9.65
C ILE A 206 6.96 6.97 -10.61
N THR A 207 6.43 8.07 -10.11
CA THR A 207 6.18 9.31 -10.83
C THR A 207 7.37 10.27 -10.78
N LEU A 208 8.43 9.94 -10.02
CA LEU A 208 9.67 10.72 -10.01
C LEU A 208 10.50 10.45 -11.27
N PRO A 209 11.25 11.46 -11.76
CA PRO A 209 11.45 12.79 -11.16
C PRO A 209 10.35 13.81 -11.45
N ASP A 210 9.36 13.47 -12.28
CA ASP A 210 8.46 14.46 -12.89
C ASP A 210 7.43 15.02 -11.90
N PHE A 211 6.78 14.16 -11.12
CA PHE A 211 5.78 14.59 -10.15
C PHE A 211 5.71 13.70 -8.91
N TYR A 212 5.15 14.25 -7.84
CA TYR A 212 4.87 13.58 -6.59
C TYR A 212 3.44 13.86 -6.14
N LEU A 213 2.55 12.92 -6.48
CA LEU A 213 1.13 13.00 -6.15
C LEU A 213 0.84 12.12 -4.91
N ARG A 214 0.26 12.71 -3.86
CA ARG A 214 -0.24 11.96 -2.71
C ARG A 214 -1.57 12.50 -2.22
N GLY A 215 -2.35 11.61 -1.62
CA GLY A 215 -3.68 11.91 -1.10
C GLY A 215 -3.66 12.36 0.36
N SER A 216 -4.76 12.13 1.05
CA SER A 216 -4.89 12.29 2.51
C SER A 216 -4.22 11.12 3.24
N PRO A 217 -3.16 11.33 4.03
CA PRO A 217 -2.54 10.25 4.80
C PRO A 217 -3.31 9.92 6.10
N SER A 218 -4.20 10.80 6.56
CA SER A 218 -4.84 10.73 7.87
C SER A 218 -6.33 11.13 7.81
N PRO A 219 -7.19 10.64 8.71
CA PRO A 219 -8.55 11.17 8.84
C PRO A 219 -8.58 12.66 9.25
N LEU A 220 -7.49 13.19 9.83
CA LEU A 220 -7.41 14.57 10.32
C LEU A 220 -6.73 15.54 9.33
N THR A 221 -6.59 15.17 8.05
CA THR A 221 -5.96 16.07 7.06
C THR A 221 -6.68 17.43 6.94
N ARG A 222 -8.00 17.46 7.17
CA ARG A 222 -8.77 18.69 7.20
C ARG A 222 -8.39 19.59 8.37
N ASP A 223 -8.19 19.00 9.55
CA ASP A 223 -8.03 19.75 10.80
C ASP A 223 -6.54 20.06 11.11
N CYS A 224 -5.62 19.17 10.72
CA CYS A 224 -4.19 19.26 10.99
C CYS A 224 -3.34 19.57 9.74
N GLY A 225 -3.95 19.67 8.56
CA GLY A 225 -3.25 19.75 7.29
C GLY A 225 -2.71 18.41 6.79
N ASN A 226 -2.18 18.39 5.56
CA ASN A 226 -1.65 17.18 4.95
C ASN A 226 -0.22 16.91 5.43
N LEU A 227 0.00 15.78 6.12
CA LEU A 227 1.29 15.43 6.70
C LEU A 227 2.42 15.32 5.66
N HIS A 228 2.11 15.02 4.39
CA HIS A 228 3.12 15.03 3.33
C HIS A 228 3.70 16.43 3.10
N ILE A 229 2.91 17.50 3.26
CA ILE A 229 3.38 18.88 3.18
C ILE A 229 4.33 19.17 4.35
N THR A 230 3.96 18.76 5.57
CA THR A 230 4.77 18.96 6.78
C THR A 230 6.18 18.38 6.63
N VAL A 231 6.31 17.18 6.04
CA VAL A 231 7.60 16.49 5.87
C VAL A 231 8.28 16.82 4.52
N ARG A 232 7.86 17.87 3.82
CA ARG A 232 8.41 18.23 2.50
C ARG A 232 9.92 18.38 2.51
N SER A 233 10.48 19.02 3.54
CA SER A 233 11.92 19.27 3.59
C SER A 233 12.75 17.98 3.74
N LEU A 234 12.22 16.94 4.38
CA LEU A 234 12.83 15.61 4.41
C LEU A 234 12.78 14.95 3.02
N ARG A 235 11.66 15.13 2.32
CA ARG A 235 11.50 14.60 0.97
C ARG A 235 12.36 15.34 -0.07
N GLN A 236 12.59 16.64 0.08
CA GLN A 236 13.58 17.38 -0.71
C GLN A 236 14.99 16.81 -0.55
N ALA A 237 15.35 16.37 0.67
CA ALA A 237 16.60 15.67 0.91
C ALA A 237 16.62 14.30 0.25
N TYR A 238 15.48 13.60 0.22
CA TYR A 238 15.39 12.35 -0.50
C TYR A 238 15.55 12.54 -2.02
N TYR A 239 14.91 13.56 -2.63
CA TYR A 239 15.12 13.91 -4.03
C TYR A 239 16.59 14.20 -4.35
N ALA A 240 17.28 14.95 -3.48
CA ALA A 240 18.70 15.22 -3.62
C ALA A 240 19.53 13.93 -3.53
N SER A 241 19.18 13.00 -2.63
CA SER A 241 19.84 11.69 -2.49
C SER A 241 19.67 10.79 -3.74
N LEU A 242 18.59 10.99 -4.50
CA LEU A 242 18.38 10.34 -5.80
C LEU A 242 19.14 11.01 -6.96
N GLY A 243 19.84 12.12 -6.70
CA GLY A 243 20.54 12.88 -7.73
C GLY A 243 19.62 13.71 -8.63
N ILE A 244 18.37 13.91 -8.25
CA ILE A 244 17.45 14.81 -8.96
C ILE A 244 17.98 16.24 -8.84
N LYS A 245 18.00 16.97 -9.96
CA LYS A 245 18.53 18.35 -10.04
C LYS A 245 17.50 19.40 -10.42
N THR A 246 16.34 18.97 -10.89
CA THR A 246 15.23 19.82 -11.33
C THR A 246 14.15 19.87 -10.28
N ALA A 247 13.26 20.86 -10.37
CA ALA A 247 12.10 20.93 -9.50
C ALA A 247 11.16 19.73 -9.76
N VAL A 248 10.64 19.15 -8.69
CA VAL A 248 9.63 18.09 -8.72
C VAL A 248 8.26 18.75 -8.49
N ARG A 249 7.27 18.43 -9.32
CA ARG A 249 5.90 18.92 -9.13
C ARG A 249 5.21 18.13 -8.01
N GLU A 250 4.97 18.73 -6.85
CA GLU A 250 4.23 18.10 -5.77
C GLU A 250 2.75 18.49 -5.79
N GLU A 251 1.87 17.53 -5.55
CA GLU A 251 0.42 17.74 -5.50
C GLU A 251 -0.24 17.03 -4.32
N PHE A 252 -0.99 17.78 -3.51
CA PHE A 252 -1.67 17.27 -2.32
C PHE A 252 -3.06 17.89 -2.12
N PRO A 253 -4.06 17.12 -1.65
CA PRO A 253 -5.31 17.72 -1.20
C PRO A 253 -5.10 18.41 0.15
N THR A 254 -5.61 19.63 0.28
CA THR A 254 -5.70 20.40 1.52
C THR A 254 -7.12 20.92 1.70
N TYR A 255 -7.49 21.30 2.93
CA TYR A 255 -8.76 21.96 3.20
C TYR A 255 -8.52 23.45 3.40
N ARG A 256 -9.27 24.30 2.70
CA ARG A 256 -9.22 25.76 2.89
C ARG A 256 -10.55 26.23 3.46
N ILE A 257 -10.44 27.16 4.41
CA ILE A 257 -11.56 27.92 4.97
C ILE A 257 -11.19 29.38 4.73
N SER A 258 -11.97 30.05 3.88
CA SER A 258 -11.89 31.49 3.63
C SER A 258 -13.32 32.05 3.61
N ASP A 259 -13.45 33.38 3.71
CA ASP A 259 -14.76 34.04 3.81
C ASP A 259 -15.69 33.73 2.62
N ASP A 260 -15.12 33.44 1.44
CA ASP A 260 -15.86 33.18 0.20
C ASP A 260 -15.70 31.76 -0.37
N ASP A 261 -14.83 30.92 0.20
CA ASP A 261 -14.53 29.58 -0.31
C ASP A 261 -14.18 28.61 0.83
N GLU A 262 -15.01 27.57 0.99
CA GLU A 262 -14.77 26.43 1.88
C GLU A 262 -14.76 25.15 1.05
N GLY A 263 -13.64 24.43 1.08
CA GLY A 263 -13.56 23.18 0.33
C GLY A 263 -12.19 22.53 0.33
N VAL A 264 -12.15 21.39 -0.35
CA VAL A 264 -10.89 20.71 -0.65
C VAL A 264 -10.29 21.33 -1.89
N VAL A 265 -9.03 21.75 -1.79
CA VAL A 265 -8.24 22.25 -2.91
C VAL A 265 -7.00 21.38 -3.09
N TRP A 266 -6.50 21.27 -4.31
CA TRP A 266 -5.22 20.61 -4.58
C TRP A 266 -4.12 21.67 -4.59
N LEU A 267 -3.22 21.61 -3.61
CA LEU A 267 -2.00 22.40 -3.61
C LEU A 267 -1.01 21.81 -4.59
N GLU A 268 -0.66 22.56 -5.63
CA GLU A 268 0.38 22.24 -6.61
C GLU A 268 1.58 23.17 -6.39
N GLU A 269 2.77 22.60 -6.19
CA GLU A 269 4.01 23.37 -6.01
C GLU A 269 5.20 22.70 -6.72
N TYR A 270 6.13 23.49 -7.25
CA TYR A 270 7.37 23.00 -7.84
C TYR A 270 8.50 23.12 -6.82
N VAL A 271 8.97 21.99 -6.33
CA VAL A 271 9.87 21.93 -5.18
C VAL A 271 11.27 21.49 -5.63
N LEU A 272 12.29 22.30 -5.34
CA LEU A 272 13.68 21.97 -5.65
C LEU A 272 14.25 20.96 -4.64
N PRO A 273 15.10 20.01 -5.08
CA PRO A 273 15.89 19.16 -4.21
C PRO A 273 16.75 20.00 -3.25
N SER A 274 16.94 19.52 -2.02
CA SER A 274 17.74 20.19 -0.99
C SER A 274 18.35 19.19 -0.04
N ASP A 275 19.66 19.21 0.15
CA ASP A 275 20.40 18.29 1.03
C ASP A 275 20.31 18.63 2.53
N LYS A 276 19.64 19.74 2.90
CA LYS A 276 19.56 20.27 4.26
C LYS A 276 19.24 19.24 5.35
N TYR A 277 18.37 18.28 5.04
CA TYR A 277 17.90 17.25 5.99
C TYR A 277 18.36 15.84 5.61
N HIS A 278 19.44 15.71 4.84
CA HIS A 278 19.96 14.42 4.40
C HIS A 278 20.31 13.49 5.55
N ASP A 279 20.86 14.00 6.66
CA ASP A 279 21.18 13.17 7.81
C ASP A 279 19.96 12.63 8.55
N LEU A 280 18.82 13.36 8.53
CA LEU A 280 17.58 12.87 9.13
C LEU A 280 17.05 11.62 8.40
N LEU A 281 17.30 11.47 7.09
CA LEU A 281 16.89 10.26 6.34
C LEU A 281 17.55 8.97 6.87
N LYS A 282 18.69 9.10 7.56
CA LYS A 282 19.43 7.97 8.14
C LYS A 282 18.94 7.60 9.53
N SER A 283 18.15 8.47 10.16
CA SER A 283 17.70 8.36 11.55
C SER A 283 16.18 8.49 11.64
N PRO A 284 15.38 7.44 11.33
CA PRO A 284 13.92 7.54 11.28
C PRO A 284 13.30 8.13 12.55
N LYS A 285 13.80 7.72 13.73
CA LYS A 285 13.33 8.22 15.02
C LYS A 285 13.60 9.72 15.19
N GLU A 286 14.81 10.19 14.87
CA GLU A 286 15.18 11.61 14.98
C GLU A 286 14.40 12.45 13.96
N ALA A 287 14.20 11.92 12.74
CA ALA A 287 13.34 12.55 11.74
C ALA A 287 11.91 12.69 12.25
N TYR A 288 11.34 11.64 12.86
CA TYR A 288 10.00 11.72 13.43
C TYR A 288 9.93 12.76 14.56
N GLU A 289 10.87 12.74 15.49
CA GLU A 289 10.94 13.71 16.59
C GLU A 289 11.07 15.15 16.07
N HIS A 290 11.82 15.37 14.98
CA HIS A 290 11.98 16.67 14.33
C HIS A 290 10.65 17.26 13.82
N TYR A 291 9.82 16.47 13.14
CA TYR A 291 8.56 16.95 12.57
C TYR A 291 7.37 16.83 13.50
N PHE A 292 7.35 15.81 14.36
CA PHE A 292 6.15 15.34 15.06
C PHE A 292 6.38 15.04 16.55
N GLY A 293 7.52 15.44 17.12
CA GLY A 293 7.82 15.23 18.53
C GLY A 293 6.86 15.93 19.51
N ASN A 294 6.15 16.95 19.04
CA ASN A 294 5.22 17.76 19.85
C ASN A 294 3.78 17.75 19.28
N LEU A 295 3.34 16.62 18.71
CA LEU A 295 1.97 16.49 18.23
C LEU A 295 0.96 16.62 19.37
N VAL A 296 -0.02 17.51 19.19
CA VAL A 296 -1.11 17.74 20.15
C VAL A 296 -2.44 17.36 19.51
N ARG A 297 -3.24 16.55 20.21
CA ARG A 297 -4.58 16.16 19.77
C ARG A 297 -5.50 17.39 19.74
N PRO A 298 -6.14 17.72 18.59
CA PRO A 298 -7.12 18.80 18.55
C PRO A 298 -8.35 18.49 19.42
N GLU A 299 -9.01 19.54 19.92
CA GLU A 299 -10.24 19.40 20.69
C GLU A 299 -11.35 18.72 19.86
N GLY A 300 -12.14 17.85 20.51
CA GLY A 300 -13.26 17.15 19.86
C GLY A 300 -12.87 15.98 18.94
N VAL A 301 -11.58 15.71 18.74
CA VAL A 301 -11.10 14.57 17.96
C VAL A 301 -11.19 13.27 18.76
N SER A 302 -11.77 12.22 18.16
CA SER A 302 -11.85 10.90 18.78
C SER A 302 -10.48 10.27 18.99
N SER A 303 -10.30 9.47 20.05
CA SER A 303 -9.02 8.77 20.29
C SER A 303 -8.60 7.90 19.09
N ARG A 304 -9.56 7.25 18.42
CA ARG A 304 -9.27 6.42 17.23
C ARG A 304 -8.73 7.25 16.07
N ASP A 305 -9.36 8.39 15.76
CA ASP A 305 -8.91 9.22 14.64
C ASP A 305 -7.57 9.88 14.95
N TRP A 306 -7.34 10.24 16.21
CA TRP A 306 -6.03 10.67 16.69
C TRP A 306 -4.98 9.58 16.56
N ASP A 307 -5.28 8.35 16.98
CA ASP A 307 -4.35 7.23 16.87
C ASP A 307 -3.97 6.94 15.42
N ASN A 308 -4.94 7.00 14.51
CA ASN A 308 -4.72 6.89 13.07
C ASN A 308 -3.89 8.06 12.51
N HIS A 309 -4.05 9.27 13.05
CA HIS A 309 -3.21 10.41 12.69
C HIS A 309 -1.76 10.24 13.14
N VAL A 310 -1.53 9.75 14.37
CA VAL A 310 -0.19 9.44 14.86
C VAL A 310 0.44 8.30 14.05
N TYR A 311 -0.32 7.28 13.69
CA TYR A 311 0.18 6.25 12.77
C TYR A 311 0.65 6.87 11.45
N ALA A 312 -0.18 7.74 10.87
CA ALA A 312 0.11 8.39 9.60
C ALA A 312 1.37 9.25 9.69
N SER A 313 1.61 9.95 10.80
CA SER A 313 2.81 10.77 11.00
C SER A 313 4.09 9.92 11.08
N TYR A 314 4.04 8.75 11.72
CA TYR A 314 5.14 7.77 11.64
C TYR A 314 5.34 7.29 10.20
N SER A 315 4.27 6.85 9.55
CA SER A 315 4.32 6.22 8.23
C SER A 315 4.90 7.16 7.17
N VAL A 316 4.49 8.44 7.11
CA VAL A 316 5.02 9.37 6.10
C VAL A 316 6.52 9.69 6.27
N VAL A 317 7.04 9.69 7.51
CA VAL A 317 8.47 9.91 7.77
C VAL A 317 9.26 8.64 7.47
N PHE A 318 8.78 7.51 7.98
CA PHE A 318 9.48 6.24 7.87
C PHE A 318 9.48 5.72 6.43
N GLU A 319 8.46 6.01 5.62
CA GLU A 319 8.45 5.71 4.18
C GLU A 319 9.68 6.34 3.48
N LEU A 320 9.95 7.63 3.75
CA LEU A 320 11.12 8.33 3.18
C LEU A 320 12.45 7.76 3.67
N CYS A 321 12.55 7.46 4.96
CA CYS A 321 13.77 6.90 5.54
C CYS A 321 14.02 5.46 5.05
N ALA A 322 12.97 4.64 4.97
CA ALA A 322 13.03 3.27 4.47
C ALA A 322 13.52 3.24 3.02
N LEU A 323 12.99 4.13 2.18
CA LEU A 323 13.40 4.27 0.79
C LEU A 323 14.85 4.74 0.65
N HIS A 324 15.31 5.68 1.48
CA HIS A 324 16.71 6.13 1.48
C HIS A 324 17.67 5.01 1.93
N LEU A 325 17.29 4.27 2.97
CA LEU A 325 18.11 3.22 3.57
C LEU A 325 18.03 1.87 2.84
N GLY A 326 17.11 1.72 1.88
CA GLY A 326 16.89 0.46 1.17
C GLY A 326 16.41 -0.67 2.10
N THR A 327 15.54 -0.35 3.04
CA THR A 327 15.04 -1.29 4.07
C THR A 327 13.51 -1.32 4.13
N SER A 328 12.95 -2.23 4.92
CA SER A 328 11.51 -2.43 5.02
C SER A 328 10.83 -1.34 5.85
N LEU A 329 9.79 -0.73 5.27
CA LEU A 329 8.89 0.19 6.00
C LEU A 329 8.17 -0.54 7.14
N PHE A 330 7.70 -1.77 6.90
CA PHE A 330 7.05 -2.59 7.92
C PHE A 330 7.96 -2.81 9.13
N GLU A 331 9.24 -3.14 8.92
CA GLU A 331 10.19 -3.35 10.01
C GLU A 331 10.47 -2.05 10.78
N MET A 332 10.59 -0.92 10.09
CA MET A 332 10.73 0.39 10.74
C MET A 332 9.52 0.71 11.61
N LEU A 333 8.30 0.56 11.09
CA LEU A 333 7.08 0.77 11.86
C LEU A 333 7.00 -0.17 13.07
N CYS A 334 7.31 -1.46 12.89
CA CYS A 334 7.33 -2.42 14.00
C CYS A 334 8.34 -2.06 15.10
N THR A 335 9.47 -1.48 14.72
CA THR A 335 10.59 -1.22 15.63
C THR A 335 10.41 0.11 16.36
N TYR A 336 10.00 1.15 15.65
CA TYR A 336 10.08 2.53 16.14
C TYR A 336 8.73 3.17 16.42
N ALA A 337 7.64 2.74 15.75
CA ALA A 337 6.35 3.39 15.93
C ALA A 337 5.74 3.02 17.29
N LYS A 338 5.28 4.04 18.02
CA LYS A 338 4.68 3.90 19.35
C LYS A 338 3.19 4.21 19.28
N GLN A 339 2.35 3.25 19.64
CA GLN A 339 0.91 3.47 19.78
C GLN A 339 0.61 4.52 20.88
N PRO A 340 -0.32 5.46 20.65
CA PRO A 340 -0.59 6.55 21.59
C PRO A 340 -1.27 6.13 22.89
N SER A 341 -1.77 4.89 23.02
CA SER A 341 -2.21 4.33 24.31
C SER A 341 -1.09 4.29 25.38
N LYS A 342 0.14 4.72 25.02
CA LYS A 342 1.29 4.97 25.91
C LYS A 342 1.85 6.40 25.85
N MET A 343 1.20 7.32 25.13
CA MET A 343 1.61 8.73 25.05
C MET A 343 0.72 9.54 26.01
N ILE A 344 1.40 10.18 26.96
CA ILE A 344 0.83 10.85 28.13
C ILE A 344 -0.27 11.84 27.70
N GLU A 345 -1.49 11.68 28.23
CA GLU A 345 -2.50 12.74 28.16
C GLU A 345 -1.97 13.97 28.94
N PRO A 346 -2.17 15.19 28.42
CA PRO A 346 -1.62 16.41 29.00
C PRO A 346 -1.99 16.62 30.48
#